data_AF-A0A954LPH0-F1
#
_entry.id   AF-A0A954LPH0-F1
#
_cell.length_a   1.000
_cell.length_b   1.000
_cell.length_c   1.000
_cell.angle_alpha   90.00
_cell.angle_beta   90.00
_cell.angle_gamma   90.00
#
_symmetry.space_group_name_H-M   'P 1'
#
loop_
_entity.id
_entity.type
_entity.pdbx_description
1 polymer ?
#
loop_
_entity_poly.entity_id
_entity_poly.type
_entity_poly.pdbx_seq_one_letter_code
_entity_poly.pdbx_strand_id
1 'polypeptide(L)'
;VNPDPGSLTAYQNRIGQTFYFKVTGTVTGSLWGTKIYTADSSLSTAAVHAGVLQNGKTGIIKVTMLPGQNSYAGTANINGTSSSGYGQYPSSYRVEAVELD
;
A
#
# COMPACT_ATOMS: atom_id res chain seq x y z
N VAL A 1 6.05 13.34 -9.08
CA VAL A 1 5.15 12.16 -8.98
C VAL A 1 5.80 11.03 -9.78
N ASN A 2 5.95 9.86 -9.18
CA ASN A 2 6.59 8.68 -9.77
C ASN A 2 5.54 7.75 -10.42
N PRO A 3 5.92 6.90 -11.39
CA PRO A 3 5.06 5.82 -11.87
C PRO A 3 4.84 4.75 -10.79
N ASP A 4 3.76 3.97 -10.89
CA ASP A 4 3.51 2.82 -10.02
C ASP A 4 4.71 1.85 -10.01
N PRO A 5 5.38 1.64 -8.87
CA PRO A 5 6.53 0.74 -8.77
C PRO A 5 6.13 -0.74 -8.65
N GLY A 6 4.83 -1.06 -8.61
CA GLY A 6 4.30 -2.40 -8.34
C GLY A 6 4.31 -2.72 -6.84
N SER A 7 5.48 -2.68 -6.21
CA SER A 7 5.66 -2.78 -4.75
C SER A 7 6.65 -1.74 -4.23
N LEU A 8 6.82 -1.67 -2.91
CA LEU A 8 7.75 -0.76 -2.25
C LEU A 8 9.05 -1.45 -1.81
N THR A 9 9.35 -2.66 -2.29
CA THR A 9 10.60 -3.39 -1.98
C THR A 9 11.84 -2.56 -2.32
N ALA A 10 11.84 -1.85 -3.46
CA ALA A 10 12.95 -0.97 -3.85
C ALA A 10 13.13 0.25 -2.91
N TYR A 11 12.14 0.54 -2.06
CA TYR A 11 12.10 1.68 -1.15
C TYR A 11 12.28 1.27 0.32
N GLN A 12 12.50 -0.03 0.61
CA GLN A 12 12.53 -0.57 1.98
C GLN A 12 13.52 0.11 2.94
N ASN A 13 14.60 0.70 2.42
CA ASN A 13 15.62 1.41 3.21
C ASN A 13 15.33 2.91 3.38
N ARG A 14 14.15 3.38 2.99
CA ARG A 14 13.76 4.80 2.96
C ARG A 14 12.75 5.13 4.06
N ILE A 15 12.86 4.47 5.21
CA ILE A 15 11.93 4.62 6.34
C ILE A 15 11.75 6.09 6.73
N GLY A 16 10.51 6.49 6.97
CA GLY A 16 10.11 7.87 7.31
C GLY A 16 9.95 8.79 6.09
N GLN A 17 10.38 8.39 4.90
CA GLN A 17 10.21 9.19 3.69
C GLN A 17 8.83 8.99 3.08
N THR A 18 8.32 10.07 2.48
CA THR A 18 7.06 10.08 1.73
C THR A 18 7.34 10.21 0.24
N PHE A 19 6.58 9.45 -0.55
CA PHE A 19 6.62 9.45 -2.01
C PHE A 19 5.21 9.64 -2.56
N TYR A 20 5.12 10.13 -3.79
CA TYR A 20 3.87 10.29 -4.50
C TYR A 20 3.90 9.46 -5.78
N PHE A 21 2.92 8.59 -5.94
CA PHE A 21 2.83 7.69 -7.09
C PHE A 21 1.54 7.94 -7.85
N LYS A 22 1.60 7.92 -9.18
CA LYS A 22 0.42 7.84 -10.04
C LYS A 22 0.10 6.35 -10.25
N VAL A 23 -1.02 5.91 -9.71
CA VAL A 23 -1.40 4.49 -9.61
C VAL A 23 -2.81 4.30 -10.16
N THR A 24 -3.04 3.18 -10.85
CA THR A 24 -4.40 2.72 -11.17
C THR A 24 -4.77 1.64 -10.18
N GLY A 25 -5.80 1.86 -9.37
CA GLY A 25 -6.23 0.89 -8.37
C GLY A 25 -6.66 -0.43 -9.01
N THR A 26 -6.38 -1.55 -8.34
CA THR A 26 -6.90 -2.89 -8.72
C THR A 26 -7.37 -3.65 -7.49
N VAL A 27 -8.32 -4.56 -7.65
CA VAL A 27 -8.76 -5.49 -6.59
C VAL A 27 -7.97 -6.80 -6.55
N THR A 28 -7.10 -7.02 -7.54
CA THR A 28 -6.23 -8.19 -7.65
C THR A 28 -4.79 -7.84 -7.27
N GLY A 29 -4.03 -8.81 -6.77
CA GLY A 29 -2.63 -8.64 -6.36
C GLY A 29 -2.38 -9.08 -4.92
N SER A 30 -1.13 -9.43 -4.61
CA SER A 30 -0.75 -9.85 -3.26
C SER A 30 -0.75 -8.68 -2.30
N LEU A 31 -1.36 -8.86 -1.13
CA LEU A 31 -1.51 -7.82 -0.12
C LEU A 31 -1.44 -8.43 1.28
N TRP A 32 -0.53 -7.91 2.10
CA TRP A 32 -0.33 -8.36 3.47
C TRP A 32 -0.48 -7.19 4.44
N GLY A 33 -1.32 -7.34 5.45
CA GLY A 33 -1.60 -6.30 6.43
C GLY A 33 -2.81 -5.42 6.09
N THR A 34 -3.20 -4.58 7.05
CA THR A 34 -4.36 -3.68 6.97
C THR A 34 -3.95 -2.30 7.47
N LYS A 35 -4.19 -1.25 6.67
CA LYS A 35 -3.72 0.14 6.88
C LYS A 35 -2.20 0.31 6.81
N ILE A 36 -1.46 -0.65 7.34
CA ILE A 36 -0.01 -0.78 7.23
C ILE A 36 0.28 -2.10 6.52
N TYR A 37 0.95 -2.02 5.38
CA TYR A 37 1.19 -3.14 4.48
C TYR A 37 2.68 -3.48 4.42
N THR A 38 3.04 -4.75 4.27
CA THR A 38 4.45 -5.13 4.05
C THR A 38 4.97 -4.49 2.76
N ALA A 39 6.26 -4.14 2.70
CA ALA A 39 6.80 -3.43 1.54
C ALA A 39 6.74 -4.20 0.20
N ASP A 40 6.62 -5.52 0.22
CA ASP A 40 6.39 -6.34 -0.97
C ASP A 40 4.91 -6.43 -1.40
N SER A 41 3.97 -5.87 -0.64
CA SER A 41 2.56 -5.80 -1.03
C SER A 41 2.35 -4.94 -2.28
N SER A 42 1.43 -5.35 -3.14
CA SER A 42 0.98 -4.62 -4.33
C SER A 42 0.44 -3.23 -3.96
N LEU A 43 1.08 -2.17 -4.46
CA LEU A 43 0.70 -0.79 -4.14
C LEU A 43 -0.68 -0.44 -4.67
N SER A 44 -0.99 -0.89 -5.89
CA SER A 44 -2.29 -0.65 -6.52
C SER A 44 -3.44 -1.36 -5.81
N THR A 45 -3.20 -2.55 -5.26
CA THR A 45 -4.17 -3.26 -4.41
C THR A 45 -4.31 -2.61 -3.05
N ALA A 46 -3.20 -2.20 -2.43
CA ALA A 46 -3.19 -1.49 -1.16
C ALA A 46 -3.94 -0.15 -1.24
N ALA A 47 -3.84 0.58 -2.36
CA ALA A 47 -4.56 1.82 -2.59
C ALA A 47 -6.09 1.61 -2.60
N VAL A 48 -6.58 0.50 -3.18
CA VAL A 48 -8.00 0.14 -3.15
C VAL A 48 -8.42 -0.36 -1.77
N HIS A 49 -7.63 -1.25 -1.17
CA HIS A 49 -7.91 -1.78 0.17
C HIS A 49 -7.95 -0.67 1.23
N ALA A 50 -7.08 0.34 1.13
CA ALA A 50 -7.09 1.53 2.00
C ALA A 50 -8.25 2.50 1.73
N GLY A 51 -9.01 2.31 0.64
CA GLY A 51 -10.10 3.19 0.24
C GLY A 51 -9.64 4.49 -0.42
N VAL A 52 -8.36 4.59 -0.80
CA VAL A 52 -7.79 5.79 -1.42
C VAL A 52 -8.14 5.86 -2.91
N LEU A 53 -8.17 4.72 -3.60
CA LEU A 53 -8.62 4.62 -4.99
C LEU A 53 -9.74 3.58 -5.11
N GLN A 54 -10.57 3.72 -6.14
CA GLN A 54 -11.50 2.67 -6.57
C GLN A 54 -10.83 1.77 -7.61
N ASN A 55 -11.36 0.55 -7.79
CA ASN A 55 -10.90 -0.38 -8.82
C ASN A 55 -10.95 0.26 -10.23
N GLY A 56 -9.86 0.16 -10.97
CA GLY A 56 -9.72 0.73 -12.31
C GLY A 56 -9.58 2.26 -12.36
N LYS A 57 -9.60 2.97 -11.23
CA LYS A 57 -9.41 4.42 -11.21
C LYS A 57 -7.94 4.78 -11.02
N THR A 58 -7.46 5.67 -11.88
CA THR A 58 -6.11 6.25 -11.77
C THR A 58 -6.14 7.50 -10.91
N GLY A 59 -5.20 7.61 -9.97
CA GLY A 59 -5.02 8.80 -9.15
C GLY A 59 -3.60 8.93 -8.63
N ILE A 60 -3.30 10.08 -8.02
CA ILE A 60 -2.06 10.29 -7.28
C ILE A 60 -2.33 9.92 -5.82
N ILE A 61 -1.47 9.08 -5.25
CA ILE A 61 -1.54 8.67 -3.85
C ILE A 61 -0.28 9.09 -3.11
N LYS A 62 -0.41 9.33 -1.80
CA LYS A 62 0.70 9.57 -0.89
C LYS A 62 1.08 8.25 -0.23
N VAL A 63 2.36 7.89 -0.27
CA VAL A 63 2.90 6.68 0.35
C VAL A 63 3.98 7.08 1.34
N THR A 64 3.87 6.59 2.57
CA THR A 64 4.92 6.79 3.59
C THR A 64 5.53 5.44 3.96
N MET A 65 6.86 5.34 3.86
CA MET A 65 7.60 4.15 4.28
C MET A 65 7.72 4.12 5.81
N LEU A 66 7.50 2.95 6.40
CA LEU A 66 7.42 2.73 7.84
C LEU A 66 8.34 1.58 8.27
N PRO A 67 8.84 1.58 9.52
CA PRO A 67 9.49 0.39 10.07
C PRO A 67 8.60 -0.83 9.94
N GLY A 68 9.22 -2.00 9.76
CA GLY A 68 8.52 -3.27 9.77
C GLY A 68 7.84 -3.58 11.11
N GLN A 69 6.87 -4.50 11.09
CA GLN A 69 6.19 -5.03 12.26
C GLN A 69 6.54 -6.51 12.47
N ASN A 70 6.36 -7.01 13.70
CA ASN A 70 6.52 -8.42 14.03
C ASN A 70 5.36 -9.29 13.54
N SER A 71 4.21 -8.68 13.27
CA SER A 71 3.01 -9.36 12.74
C SER A 71 2.10 -8.35 12.06
N TYR A 72 1.38 -8.79 11.04
CA TYR A 72 0.40 -8.00 10.30
C TYR A 72 -0.93 -8.73 10.29
N ALA A 73 -2.01 -8.03 10.62
CA ALA A 73 -3.36 -8.55 10.52
C ALA A 73 -3.89 -8.39 9.08
N GLY A 74 -4.42 -9.48 8.51
CA GLY A 74 -5.19 -9.44 7.27
C GLY A 74 -6.65 -9.10 7.53
N THR A 75 -7.31 -8.47 6.55
CA THR A 75 -8.75 -8.19 6.57
C THR A 75 -9.35 -8.59 5.23
N ALA A 76 -10.43 -9.35 5.27
CA ALA A 76 -11.15 -9.79 4.07
C ALA A 76 -12.28 -8.82 3.70
N ASN A 77 -12.65 -8.81 2.41
CA ASN A 77 -13.83 -8.15 1.87
C ASN A 77 -13.89 -6.62 2.09
N ILE A 78 -12.75 -5.93 2.01
CA ILE A 78 -12.67 -4.47 2.07
C ILE A 78 -12.55 -3.92 0.65
N ASN A 79 -13.47 -3.02 0.26
CA ASN A 79 -13.45 -2.34 -1.04
C ASN A 79 -13.31 -3.30 -2.25
N GLY A 80 -13.86 -4.51 -2.14
CA GLY A 80 -13.78 -5.53 -3.19
C GLY A 80 -12.46 -6.30 -3.24
N THR A 81 -11.57 -6.14 -2.26
CA THR A 81 -10.30 -6.87 -2.14
C THR A 81 -10.13 -7.45 -0.73
N SER A 82 -9.12 -8.30 -0.54
CA SER A 82 -8.77 -8.91 0.74
C SER A 82 -7.26 -8.87 0.94
N SER A 83 -6.83 -8.65 2.17
CA SER A 83 -5.44 -8.79 2.60
C SER A 83 -5.26 -10.04 3.46
N SER A 84 -4.09 -10.65 3.39
CA SER A 84 -3.69 -11.74 4.26
C SER A 84 -2.91 -11.25 5.47
N GLY A 85 -2.95 -12.01 6.56
CA GLY A 85 -2.01 -11.80 7.66
C GLY A 85 -0.59 -12.20 7.24
N TYR A 86 0.41 -11.66 7.93
CA TYR A 86 1.80 -12.04 7.74
C TYR A 86 2.58 -11.95 9.05
N GLY A 87 3.69 -12.69 9.12
CA GLY A 87 4.61 -12.64 10.26
C GLY A 87 5.49 -11.40 10.24
N GLN A 88 6.70 -11.53 10.81
CA GLN A 88 7.68 -10.45 10.82
C GLN A 88 8.10 -10.09 9.38
N TYR A 89 8.18 -8.80 9.09
CA TYR A 89 8.67 -8.29 7.81
C TYR A 89 9.48 -7.00 8.02
N PRO A 90 10.61 -6.78 7.33
CA PRO A 90 11.58 -5.73 7.66
C PRO A 90 11.09 -4.28 7.45
N SER A 91 10.15 -4.06 6.54
CA SER A 91 9.63 -2.71 6.25
C SER A 91 8.17 -2.73 5.85
N SER A 92 7.49 -1.61 6.09
CA SER A 92 6.08 -1.45 5.73
C SER A 92 5.87 -0.16 4.96
N TYR A 93 4.66 0.02 4.44
CA TYR A 93 4.19 1.31 3.98
C TYR A 93 2.74 1.53 4.38
N ARG A 94 2.34 2.80 4.42
CA ARG A 94 0.93 3.21 4.45
C ARG A 94 0.59 4.02 3.21
N VAL A 95 -0.66 3.96 2.80
CA VAL A 95 -1.21 4.72 1.67
C VAL A 95 -2.26 5.70 2.20
N GLU A 96 -2.19 6.94 1.74
CA GLU A 96 -3.09 8.04 2.10
C GLU A 96 -3.54 8.76 0.83
N ALA A 97 -4.73 9.37 0.88
CA ALA A 97 -5.15 10.31 -0.15
C ALA A 97 -4.24 11.54 -0.14
N VAL A 98 -4.08 12.18 -1.29
CA VAL A 98 -3.49 13.53 -1.33
C VAL A 98 -4.58 14.49 -0.88
N GLU A 99 -4.40 15.12 0.27
CA GLU A 99 -5.24 16.26 0.67
C GLU A 99 -4.93 17.42 -0.27
N LEU A 100 -5.97 17.99 -0.88
CA LEU A 100 -5.88 19.27 -1.59
C LEU A 100 -6.37 20.32 -0.59
N ASP A 101 -5.47 21.22 -0.20
CA ASP A 101 -5.81 22.41 0.57
C ASP A 101 -6.78 23.33 -0.20
#